data_AF-A0A166W928-F1
#
_entry.id   AF-A0A166W928-F1
#
_cell.length_a   1.000
_cell.length_b   1.000
_cell.length_c   1.000
_cell.angle_alpha   90.00
_cell.angle_beta   90.00
_cell.angle_gamma   90.00
#
_symmetry.space_group_name_H-M   'P 1'
#
loop_
_entity.id
_entity.type
_entity.pdbx_description
1 polymer ?
#
loop_
_entity_poly.entity_id
_entity_poly.type
_entity_poly.pdbx_seq_one_letter_code
_entity_poly.pdbx_strand_id
1 'polypeptide(L)'
;MLVLVETWESIRDFVATGGDVLFVVAMALFLMWVLMIERYWFLLVEFPRMHKGIVAKWDARQDTTSWYAHRIREAWVSEASEKLDERMLIIKTLVAMCPLIGLLGTVTGMISVFETMATQGTGNPRLMASGISMATIPTMAGMVAALSGVFFSTRLEARAKMAKEKLIDSLPHH
;
A
#
# COMPACT_ATOMS: atom_id res chain seq x y z
N MET A 1 9.64 -31.97 -5.13
CA MET A 1 8.24 -32.13 -4.68
C MET A 1 8.14 -32.15 -3.16
N LEU A 2 8.94 -32.94 -2.43
CA LEU A 2 8.96 -32.95 -0.95
C LEU A 2 9.30 -31.59 -0.30
N VAL A 3 10.32 -30.89 -0.81
CA VAL A 3 10.73 -29.56 -0.28
C VAL A 3 9.60 -28.53 -0.36
N LEU A 4 8.80 -28.55 -1.43
CA LEU A 4 7.67 -27.63 -1.59
C LEU A 4 6.55 -27.91 -0.58
N VAL A 5 6.34 -29.19 -0.24
CA VAL A 5 5.34 -29.61 0.75
C VAL A 5 5.79 -29.23 2.17
N GLU A 6 7.05 -29.47 2.53
CA GLU A 6 7.60 -29.05 3.84
C GLU A 6 7.55 -27.53 4.04
N THR A 7 7.90 -26.75 3.00
CA THR A 7 7.81 -25.28 3.09
C THR A 7 6.37 -24.80 3.25
N TRP A 8 5.42 -25.49 2.62
CA TRP A 8 4.00 -25.15 2.71
C TRP A 8 3.44 -25.43 4.09
N GLU A 9 3.77 -26.58 4.68
CA GLU A 9 3.38 -26.93 6.06
C GLU A 9 3.99 -25.95 7.06
N SER A 10 5.27 -25.62 6.92
CA SER A 10 5.96 -24.67 7.80
C SER A 10 5.31 -23.28 7.79
N ILE A 11 4.90 -22.79 6.62
CA ILE A 11 4.21 -21.50 6.49
C ILE A 11 2.81 -21.58 7.13
N ARG A 12 2.08 -22.67 6.92
CA ARG A 12 0.75 -22.86 7.51
C ARG A 12 0.82 -22.89 9.04
N ASP A 13 1.79 -23.60 9.59
CA ASP A 13 1.98 -23.71 11.04
C ASP A 13 2.39 -22.37 11.65
N PHE A 14 3.27 -21.62 10.96
CA PHE A 14 3.60 -20.24 11.34
C PHE A 14 2.37 -19.33 11.32
N VAL A 15 1.53 -19.42 10.28
CA VAL A 15 0.32 -18.62 10.16
C VAL A 15 -0.70 -18.99 11.24
N ALA A 16 -0.87 -20.27 11.52
CA ALA A 16 -1.72 -20.76 12.60
C ALA A 16 -1.26 -20.24 13.98
N THR A 17 0.04 -20.02 14.16
CA THR A 17 0.61 -19.47 15.40
C THR A 17 0.33 -17.97 15.56
N GLY A 18 0.05 -17.23 14.49
CA GLY A 18 -0.32 -15.81 14.55
C GLY A 18 -1.81 -15.55 14.82
N GLY A 19 -2.64 -16.59 14.86
CA GLY A 19 -4.09 -16.47 15.00
C GLY A 19 -4.77 -15.75 13.83
N ASP A 20 -6.07 -15.46 13.98
CA ASP A 20 -6.90 -14.88 12.93
C ASP A 20 -6.42 -13.49 12.48
N VAL A 21 -5.81 -12.72 13.38
CA VAL A 21 -5.31 -11.37 13.07
C VAL A 21 -4.22 -11.40 12.00
N LEU A 22 -3.38 -12.44 11.98
CA LEU A 22 -2.34 -12.55 10.96
C LEU A 22 -2.92 -12.69 9.55
N PHE A 23 -4.09 -13.31 9.39
CA PHE A 23 -4.79 -13.34 8.10
C PHE A 23 -5.30 -11.96 7.68
N VAL A 24 -5.76 -11.15 8.64
CA VAL A 24 -6.17 -9.76 8.37
C VAL A 24 -4.95 -8.92 7.94
N VAL A 25 -3.80 -9.09 8.59
CA VAL A 25 -2.54 -8.44 8.18
C VAL A 25 -2.15 -8.89 6.77
N ALA A 26 -2.21 -10.20 6.47
CA ALA A 26 -1.87 -10.73 5.16
C ALA A 26 -2.79 -10.20 4.06
N MET A 27 -4.10 -10.11 4.31
CA MET A 27 -5.07 -9.53 3.39
C MET A 27 -4.80 -8.04 3.15
N ALA A 28 -4.55 -7.27 4.22
CA ALA A 28 -4.21 -5.85 4.11
C ALA A 28 -2.91 -5.64 3.32
N LEU A 29 -1.89 -6.45 3.58
CA LEU A 29 -0.62 -6.45 2.84
C LEU A 29 -0.85 -6.77 1.36
N PHE A 30 -1.61 -7.82 1.05
CA PHE A 30 -1.90 -8.21 -0.34
C PHE A 30 -2.63 -7.08 -1.08
N LEU A 31 -3.69 -6.53 -0.49
CA LEU A 31 -4.47 -5.45 -1.08
C LEU A 31 -3.62 -4.18 -1.29
N MET A 32 -2.80 -3.83 -0.30
CA MET A 32 -1.84 -2.73 -0.41
C MET A 32 -0.88 -2.94 -1.60
N TRP A 33 -0.24 -4.10 -1.70
CA TRP A 33 0.69 -4.40 -2.78
C TRP A 33 0.03 -4.41 -4.16
N VAL A 34 -1.18 -4.95 -4.28
CA VAL A 34 -1.94 -4.93 -5.54
C VAL A 34 -2.18 -3.49 -6.00
N LEU A 35 -2.65 -2.61 -5.11
CA LEU A 35 -2.85 -1.19 -5.44
C LEU A 35 -1.53 -0.48 -5.78
N MET A 36 -0.44 -0.82 -5.09
CA MET A 36 0.89 -0.25 -5.39
C MET A 36 1.40 -0.68 -6.76
N ILE A 37 1.24 -1.95 -7.13
CA ILE A 37 1.66 -2.48 -8.43
C ILE A 37 0.83 -1.84 -9.55
N GLU A 38 -0.49 -1.77 -9.38
CA GLU A 38 -1.37 -1.08 -10.32
C GLU A 38 -0.93 0.38 -10.52
N ARG A 39 -0.66 1.09 -9.42
CA ARG A 39 -0.20 2.49 -9.48
C ARG A 39 1.16 2.63 -10.15
N TYR A 40 2.07 1.71 -9.88
CA TYR A 40 3.39 1.70 -10.50
C TYR A 40 3.30 1.46 -12.01
N TRP A 41 2.41 0.55 -12.42
CA TRP A 41 2.09 0.30 -13.82
C TRP A 41 1.53 1.55 -14.51
N PHE A 42 0.51 2.18 -13.91
CA PHE A 42 -0.08 3.43 -14.40
C PHE A 42 0.97 4.52 -14.68
N LEU A 43 1.91 4.71 -13.75
CA LEU A 43 2.97 5.72 -13.91
C LEU A 43 3.97 5.39 -15.01
N LEU A 44 4.23 4.12 -15.28
CA LEU A 44 5.23 3.68 -16.25
C LEU A 44 4.67 3.53 -17.67
N VAL A 45 3.41 3.14 -17.82
CA VAL A 45 2.85 2.75 -19.12
C VAL A 45 1.74 3.70 -19.56
N GLU A 46 0.73 3.91 -18.72
CA GLU A 46 -0.46 4.69 -19.07
C GLU A 46 -0.20 6.20 -19.06
N PHE A 47 0.50 6.72 -18.03
CA PHE A 47 0.75 8.16 -17.92
C PHE A 47 1.60 8.70 -19.07
N PRO A 48 2.71 8.05 -19.53
CA PRO A 48 3.45 8.55 -20.69
C PRO A 48 2.62 8.59 -21.98
N ARG A 49 1.66 7.67 -22.15
CA ARG A 49 0.71 7.72 -23.29
C ARG A 49 -0.23 8.91 -23.17
N MET A 50 -0.77 9.15 -21.98
CA MET A 50 -1.63 10.31 -21.71
C MET A 50 -0.88 11.64 -21.89
N HIS A 51 0.34 11.73 -21.36
CA HIS A 51 1.24 12.88 -21.51
C HIS A 51 1.44 13.22 -22.99
N LYS A 52 1.87 12.24 -23.80
CA LYS A 52 2.04 12.42 -25.26
C LYS A 52 0.75 12.85 -25.94
N GLY A 53 -0.40 12.29 -25.54
CA GLY A 53 -1.70 12.66 -26.09
C GLY A 53 -2.13 14.10 -25.77
N ILE A 54 -1.86 14.58 -24.55
CA ILE A 54 -2.15 15.96 -24.14
C ILE A 54 -1.23 16.94 -24.89
N VAL A 55 0.07 16.64 -24.97
CA VAL A 55 1.04 17.47 -25.70
C VAL A 55 0.69 17.54 -27.19
N ALA A 56 0.40 16.41 -27.84
CA ALA A 56 0.00 16.40 -29.24
C ALA A 56 -1.30 17.21 -29.49
N LYS A 57 -2.27 17.18 -28.56
CA LYS A 57 -3.48 18.00 -28.64
C LYS A 57 -3.19 19.49 -28.43
N TRP A 58 -2.20 19.84 -27.62
CA TRP A 58 -1.76 21.22 -27.42
C TRP A 58 -1.06 21.77 -28.66
N ASP A 59 -0.09 21.04 -29.20
CA ASP A 59 0.70 21.43 -30.37
C ASP A 59 -0.15 21.55 -31.65
N ALA A 60 -1.26 20.82 -31.74
CA ALA A 60 -2.19 20.91 -32.86
C ALA A 60 -3.09 22.17 -32.82
N ARG A 61 -3.10 22.94 -31.72
CA ARG A 61 -3.93 24.15 -31.61
C ARG A 61 -3.26 25.33 -32.32
N GLN A 62 -4.08 26.13 -33.01
CA GLN A 62 -3.64 27.38 -33.61
C GLN A 62 -3.47 28.53 -32.59
N ASP A 63 -4.13 28.42 -31.44
CA ASP A 63 -4.13 29.44 -30.39
C ASP A 63 -3.75 28.83 -29.03
N THR A 64 -2.60 29.30 -28.54
CA THR A 64 -1.94 28.91 -27.29
C THR A 64 -1.77 30.07 -26.30
N THR A 65 -2.00 31.31 -26.74
CA THR A 65 -1.80 32.53 -25.92
C THR A 65 -3.10 33.07 -25.31
N SER A 66 -4.26 32.78 -25.91
CA SER A 66 -5.50 33.38 -25.42
C SER A 66 -5.87 32.89 -24.03
N TRP A 67 -6.68 33.70 -23.34
CA TRP A 67 -7.25 33.30 -22.05
C TRP A 67 -7.99 31.96 -22.14
N TYR A 68 -8.68 31.70 -23.25
CA TYR A 68 -9.37 30.44 -23.48
C TYR A 68 -8.40 29.25 -23.61
N ALA A 69 -7.28 29.43 -24.32
CA ALA A 69 -6.22 28.43 -24.42
C ALA A 69 -5.62 28.10 -23.04
N HIS A 70 -5.36 29.11 -22.21
CA HIS A 70 -4.88 28.91 -20.84
C HIS A 70 -5.87 28.12 -19.98
N ARG A 71 -7.18 28.39 -20.06
CA ARG A 71 -8.19 27.61 -19.32
C ARG A 71 -8.28 26.15 -19.74
N ILE A 72 -8.12 25.87 -21.03
CA ILE A 72 -8.09 24.49 -21.53
C ILE A 72 -6.85 23.76 -21.04
N ARG A 73 -5.69 24.42 -21.05
CA ARG A 73 -4.45 23.88 -20.49
C ARG A 73 -4.61 23.54 -19.01
N GLU A 74 -5.13 24.48 -18.22
CA GLU A 74 -5.40 24.27 -16.80
C GLU A 74 -6.34 23.09 -16.57
N ALA A 75 -7.41 22.97 -17.37
CA ALA A 75 -8.33 21.84 -17.29
C ALA A 75 -7.64 20.49 -17.57
N TRP A 76 -6.83 20.40 -18.63
CA TRP A 76 -6.11 19.16 -18.97
C TRP A 76 -5.04 18.79 -17.93
N VAL A 77 -4.33 19.78 -17.39
CA VAL A 77 -3.37 19.57 -16.30
C VAL A 77 -4.09 19.13 -15.02
N SER A 78 -5.26 19.71 -14.72
CA SER A 78 -6.07 19.32 -13.56
C SER A 78 -6.55 17.88 -13.68
N GLU A 79 -7.11 17.51 -14.83
CA GLU A 79 -7.59 16.13 -15.08
C GLU A 79 -6.43 15.12 -14.97
N ALA A 80 -5.27 15.45 -15.55
CA ALA A 80 -4.09 14.60 -15.44
C ALA A 80 -3.57 14.51 -13.99
N SER A 81 -3.64 15.61 -13.23
CA SER A 81 -3.27 15.62 -11.80
C SER A 81 -4.21 14.74 -10.98
N GLU A 82 -5.52 14.83 -11.19
CA GLU A 82 -6.50 14.00 -10.48
C GLU A 82 -6.23 12.51 -10.72
N LYS A 83 -5.96 12.12 -11.97
CA LYS A 83 -5.55 10.74 -12.30
C LYS A 83 -4.19 10.37 -11.69
N LEU A 84 -3.28 11.33 -11.54
CA LEU A 84 -1.98 11.13 -10.89
C LEU A 84 -2.08 10.93 -9.36
N ASP A 85 -3.08 11.53 -8.73
CA ASP A 85 -3.31 11.47 -7.30
C ASP A 85 -4.30 10.35 -6.91
N GLU A 86 -5.05 9.81 -7.88
CA GLU A 86 -6.04 8.74 -7.68
C GLU A 86 -5.42 7.53 -6.95
N ARG A 87 -6.13 7.03 -5.94
CA ARG A 87 -5.78 5.87 -5.10
C ARG A 87 -4.53 6.05 -4.22
N MET A 88 -3.77 7.14 -4.37
CA MET A 88 -2.60 7.42 -3.53
C MET A 88 -2.99 7.56 -2.06
N LEU A 89 -4.13 8.21 -1.78
CA LEU A 89 -4.66 8.34 -0.42
C LEU A 89 -4.97 6.97 0.18
N ILE A 90 -5.63 6.08 -0.57
CA ILE A 90 -6.00 4.73 -0.12
C ILE A 90 -4.75 3.91 0.20
N ILE A 91 -3.73 3.96 -0.66
CA ILE A 91 -2.44 3.30 -0.42
C ILE A 91 -1.84 3.79 0.89
N LYS A 92 -1.74 5.11 1.10
CA LYS A 92 -1.20 5.70 2.35
C LYS A 92 -2.00 5.28 3.58
N THR A 93 -3.33 5.24 3.48
CA THR A 93 -4.19 4.79 4.58
C THR A 93 -3.93 3.32 4.91
N LEU A 94 -3.81 2.44 3.91
CA LEU A 94 -3.51 1.02 4.14
C LEU A 94 -2.15 0.82 4.81
N VAL A 95 -1.13 1.55 4.37
CA VAL A 95 0.20 1.56 4.98
C VAL A 95 0.13 1.95 6.46
N ALA A 96 -0.64 3.00 6.79
CA ALA A 96 -0.84 3.46 8.16
C ALA A 96 -1.69 2.51 9.01
N MET A 97 -2.60 1.75 8.40
CA MET A 97 -3.43 0.76 9.10
C MET A 97 -2.69 -0.55 9.40
N CYS A 98 -1.73 -0.98 8.57
CA CYS A 98 -0.94 -2.21 8.77
C CYS A 98 -0.37 -2.39 10.20
N PRO A 99 0.32 -1.40 10.80
CA PRO A 99 0.86 -1.54 12.15
C PRO A 99 -0.25 -1.54 13.22
N LEU A 100 -1.37 -0.85 12.98
CA LEU A 100 -2.51 -0.82 13.90
C LEU A 100 -3.23 -2.18 13.95
N ILE A 101 -3.37 -2.86 12.81
CA ILE A 101 -3.86 -4.24 12.73
C ILE A 101 -2.90 -5.18 13.47
N GLY A 102 -1.58 -4.99 13.30
CA GLY A 102 -0.58 -5.74 14.05
C GLY A 102 -0.66 -5.53 15.56
N LEU A 103 -0.93 -4.30 16.01
CA LEU A 103 -1.15 -3.99 17.43
C LEU A 103 -2.43 -4.65 17.96
N LEU A 104 -3.50 -4.71 17.17
CA LEU A 104 -4.69 -5.47 17.55
C LEU A 104 -4.36 -6.93 17.88
N GLY A 105 -3.43 -7.53 17.13
CA GLY A 105 -2.90 -8.87 17.40
C GLY A 105 -2.29 -9.03 18.79
N THR A 106 -1.54 -8.03 19.26
CA THR A 106 -1.02 -8.06 20.64
C THR A 106 -2.11 -8.05 21.68
N VAL A 107 -3.14 -7.23 21.48
CA VAL A 107 -4.25 -7.13 22.43
C VAL A 107 -4.99 -8.46 22.49
N THR A 108 -5.34 -9.05 21.34
CA THR A 108 -6.04 -10.34 21.29
C THR A 108 -5.18 -11.50 21.81
N GLY A 109 -3.88 -11.52 21.52
CA GLY A 109 -2.97 -12.54 22.02
C GLY A 109 -2.79 -12.47 23.54
N MET A 110 -2.64 -11.27 24.10
CA MET A 110 -2.54 -11.09 25.55
C MET A 110 -3.84 -11.44 26.28
N ILE A 111 -5.00 -11.18 25.68
CA ILE A 111 -6.29 -11.65 26.23
C ILE A 111 -6.30 -13.18 26.35
N SER A 112 -5.87 -13.90 25.31
CA SER A 112 -5.78 -15.37 25.34
C SER A 112 -4.82 -15.91 26.41
N VAL A 113 -3.71 -15.22 26.68
CA VAL A 113 -2.79 -15.56 27.78
C VAL A 113 -3.49 -15.44 29.13
N PHE A 114 -4.19 -14.33 29.38
CA PHE A 114 -4.89 -14.11 30.65
C PHE A 114 -6.06 -15.09 30.86
N GLU A 115 -6.80 -15.43 29.80
CA GLU A 115 -7.84 -16.46 29.86
C GLU A 115 -7.28 -17.85 30.21
N THR A 116 -6.11 -18.19 29.63
CA THR A 116 -5.42 -19.44 29.95
C THR A 116 -4.99 -19.48 31.43
N MET A 117 -4.45 -18.37 31.94
CA MET A 117 -4.09 -18.25 33.36
C MET A 117 -5.31 -18.38 34.27
N ALA A 118 -6.44 -17.79 33.90
CA ALA A 118 -7.67 -17.84 34.68
C ALA A 118 -8.28 -19.25 34.74
N THR A 119 -8.17 -20.02 33.66
CA THR A 119 -8.79 -21.35 33.53
C THR A 119 -7.89 -22.50 33.98
N GLN A 120 -6.58 -22.41 33.72
CA GLN A 120 -5.61 -23.49 33.94
C GLN A 120 -4.54 -23.14 35.00
N GLY A 121 -4.61 -21.93 35.58
CA GLY A 121 -3.58 -21.42 36.47
C GLY A 121 -2.27 -21.10 35.73
N THR A 122 -1.20 -20.87 36.49
CA THR A 122 0.12 -20.54 35.95
C THR A 122 0.99 -21.77 35.65
N GLY A 123 0.41 -22.97 35.75
CA GLY A 123 1.15 -24.24 35.70
C GLY A 123 1.51 -24.74 34.30
N ASN A 124 1.03 -24.11 33.22
CA ASN A 124 1.31 -24.52 31.83
C ASN A 124 2.04 -23.43 31.03
N PRO A 125 3.38 -23.32 31.18
CA PRO A 125 4.19 -22.32 30.49
C PRO A 125 4.11 -22.39 28.96
N ARG A 126 3.81 -23.57 28.40
CA ARG A 126 3.77 -23.78 26.95
C ARG A 126 2.58 -23.08 26.30
N LEU A 127 1.42 -23.11 26.96
CA LEU A 127 0.25 -22.37 26.48
C LEU A 127 0.45 -20.86 26.62
N MET A 128 1.09 -20.41 27.71
CA MET A 128 1.44 -19.00 27.88
C MET A 128 2.38 -18.51 26.77
N ALA A 129 3.42 -19.30 26.45
CA ALA A 129 4.33 -19.01 25.36
C ALA A 129 3.60 -18.91 24.01
N SER A 130 2.64 -19.82 23.74
CA SER A 130 1.83 -19.78 22.53
C SER A 130 1.02 -18.49 22.40
N GLY A 131 0.37 -18.02 23.48
CA GLY A 131 -0.40 -16.77 23.46
C GLY A 131 0.48 -15.52 23.26
N ILE A 132 1.71 -15.53 23.80
CA ILE A 132 2.71 -14.47 23.56
C ILE A 132 3.18 -14.48 22.09
N SER A 133 3.37 -15.65 21.50
CA SER A 133 3.68 -15.76 20.06
C SER A 133 2.52 -15.26 19.20
N MET A 134 1.27 -15.59 19.54
CA MET A 134 0.08 -15.03 18.87
C MET A 134 0.03 -13.51 18.96
N ALA A 135 0.50 -12.93 20.07
CA ALA A 135 0.57 -11.48 20.23
C ALA A 135 1.66 -10.85 19.34
N THR A 136 2.87 -11.41 19.34
CA THR A 136 4.06 -10.73 18.79
C THR A 136 4.21 -10.90 17.28
N ILE A 137 3.81 -12.05 16.72
CA ILE A 137 3.97 -12.34 15.28
C ILE A 137 3.17 -11.37 14.39
N PRO A 138 1.86 -11.11 14.63
CA PRO A 138 1.09 -10.17 13.81
C PRO A 138 1.64 -8.74 13.86
N THR A 139 2.17 -8.30 15.00
CA THR A 139 2.78 -6.96 15.13
C THR A 139 4.04 -6.84 14.30
N MET A 140 4.92 -7.84 14.36
CA MET A 140 6.12 -7.87 13.54
C MET A 140 5.76 -7.84 12.05
N ALA A 141 4.80 -8.67 11.63
CA ALA A 141 4.31 -8.70 10.25
C ALA A 141 3.73 -7.33 9.83
N GLY A 142 2.89 -6.72 10.67
CA GLY A 142 2.29 -5.41 10.41
C GLY A 142 3.33 -4.29 10.29
N MET A 143 4.40 -4.32 11.10
CA MET A 143 5.50 -3.36 11.02
C MET A 143 6.33 -3.53 9.74
N VAL A 144 6.65 -4.77 9.36
CA VAL A 144 7.38 -5.05 8.10
C VAL A 144 6.55 -4.61 6.88
N ALA A 145 5.25 -4.87 6.91
CA ALA A 145 4.30 -4.40 5.90
C ALA A 145 4.30 -2.86 5.80
N ALA A 146 4.23 -2.18 6.95
CA ALA A 146 4.22 -0.72 7.01
C ALA A 146 5.53 -0.11 6.49
N LEU A 147 6.68 -0.64 6.90
CA LEU A 147 8.01 -0.15 6.50
C LEU A 147 8.19 -0.24 4.99
N SER A 148 7.88 -1.40 4.40
CA SER A 148 7.93 -1.57 2.94
C SER A 148 6.91 -0.66 2.24
N GLY A 149 5.69 -0.59 2.77
CA GLY A 149 4.63 0.29 2.28
C GLY A 149 5.04 1.76 2.22
N VAL A 150 5.61 2.31 3.29
CA VAL A 150 6.07 3.71 3.35
C VAL A 150 7.15 3.97 2.30
N PHE A 151 8.12 3.06 2.15
CA PHE A 151 9.20 3.21 1.18
C PHE A 151 8.67 3.32 -0.26
N PHE A 152 7.81 2.38 -0.66
CA PHE A 152 7.27 2.37 -2.01
C PHE A 152 6.23 3.48 -2.24
N SER A 153 5.39 3.81 -1.27
CA SER A 153 4.38 4.86 -1.40
C SER A 153 5.01 6.24 -1.57
N THR A 154 6.08 6.52 -0.81
CA THR A 154 6.83 7.77 -0.92
C THR A 154 7.48 7.92 -2.28
N ARG A 155 8.05 6.82 -2.81
CA ARG A 155 8.65 6.83 -4.16
C ARG A 155 7.60 7.01 -5.25
N LEU A 156 6.44 6.38 -5.13
CA LEU A 156 5.32 6.54 -6.05
C LEU A 156 4.82 7.99 -6.07
N GLU A 157 4.65 8.60 -4.90
CA GLU A 157 4.25 10.01 -4.76
C GLU A 157 5.28 10.95 -5.38
N ALA A 158 6.57 10.76 -5.09
CA ALA A 158 7.64 11.55 -5.68
C ALA A 158 7.63 11.45 -7.22
N ARG A 159 7.42 10.25 -7.77
CA ARG A 159 7.30 10.06 -9.22
C ARG A 159 6.05 10.71 -9.81
N ALA A 160 4.91 10.62 -9.14
CA ALA A 160 3.67 11.26 -9.58
C ALA A 160 3.83 12.80 -9.63
N LYS A 161 4.46 13.39 -8.61
CA LYS A 161 4.76 14.83 -8.58
C LYS A 161 5.67 15.25 -9.73
N MET A 162 6.78 14.54 -9.95
CA MET A 162 7.70 14.81 -11.07
C MET A 162 7.01 14.65 -12.43
N ALA A 163 6.12 13.66 -12.56
CA ALA A 163 5.36 13.42 -13.79
C ALA A 163 4.38 14.57 -14.09
N LYS A 164 3.75 15.13 -13.05
CA LYS A 164 2.90 16.32 -13.14
C LYS A 164 3.69 17.56 -13.57
N GLU A 165 4.80 17.84 -12.90
CA GLU A 165 5.67 18.99 -13.24
C GLU A 165 6.16 18.88 -14.69
N LYS A 166 6.62 17.71 -15.11
CA LYS A 166 7.04 17.47 -16.50
C LYS A 166 5.92 17.71 -17.52
N LEU A 167 4.67 17.39 -17.20
CA LEU A 167 3.53 17.68 -18.06
C LEU A 167 3.30 19.19 -18.20
N ILE A 168 3.36 19.92 -17.09
CA ILE A 168 3.17 21.38 -17.05
C ILE A 168 4.24 22.08 -17.91
N ASP A 169 5.50 21.64 -17.80
CA ASP A 169 6.64 22.20 -18.54
C ASP A 169 6.59 21.86 -20.04
N SER A 170 5.95 20.73 -20.40
CA SER A 170 5.80 20.31 -21.80
C SER A 170 4.69 21.07 -22.55
N LEU A 171 3.99 21.99 -21.89
CA LEU A 171 2.90 22.79 -22.46
C LEU A 171 3.37 24.25 -22.58
N PRO A 172 4.14 24.59 -23.63
CA PRO A 172 4.80 25.88 -23.76
C PRO A 172 3.80 27.03 -23.88
N HIS A 173 4.21 28.19 -23.36
CA HIS A 173 3.60 29.49 -23.65
C HIS A 173 4.21 30.00 -24.96
N HIS A 174 3.63 29.60 -26.09
CA HIS A 174 3.84 30.29 -27.37
C HIS A 174 2.77 31.34 -27.53
#